data_AF-A0A3M1C310-F1
#
_entry.id   AF-A0A3M1C310-F1
#
_cell.length_a   1.000
_cell.length_b   1.000
_cell.length_c   1.000
_cell.angle_alpha   90.00
_cell.angle_beta   90.00
_cell.angle_gamma   90.00
#
_symmetry.space_group_name_H-M   'P 1'
#
loop_
_entity.id
_entity.type
_entity.pdbx_description
1 polymer ?
#
loop_
_entity_poly.entity_id
_entity_poly.type
_entity_poly.pdbx_seq_one_letter_code
_entity_poly.pdbx_strand_id
1 'polypeptide(L)'
;ARVKGFGLEELGIQLTPQGTIQTDAFLRTNYPHIFVCGDAAGPYQFTHTAAHQAYYATVNALFRPFLSLIPPPWNKSFKVDYSVIPWATYTDPEVATVGLTETLAQQKNIPYEVTTYDLSDLDRAITDGEDEGFIKVLTPPKKDKILGATIVHARASDLISELVLAMKYGLGLNAILSTIHIYPTLSEGNKFLAGNWKKARKPERLLKFLEKFHHWKL
;
A
#
# COMPACT_ATOMS: atom_id res chain seq x y z
N ALA A 1 -4.57 24.33 2.54
CA ALA A 1 -3.16 24.34 3.02
C ALA A 1 -2.77 25.73 3.53
N ARG A 2 -1.61 25.89 4.18
CA ARG A 2 -1.05 27.22 4.54
C ARG A 2 -0.40 27.85 3.31
N VAL A 3 -1.15 28.66 2.57
CA VAL A 3 -0.74 29.23 1.26
C VAL A 3 -0.80 30.75 1.19
N LYS A 4 -1.26 31.43 2.24
CA LYS A 4 -1.36 32.89 2.30
C LYS A 4 -0.15 33.51 3.01
N GLY A 5 0.21 34.73 2.63
CA GLY A 5 1.30 35.49 3.28
C GLY A 5 2.70 35.04 2.88
N PHE A 6 2.82 34.30 1.77
CA PHE A 6 4.08 33.80 1.21
C PHE A 6 4.44 34.42 -0.15
N GLY A 7 3.68 35.42 -0.62
CA GLY A 7 3.90 36.04 -1.93
C GLY A 7 3.34 35.22 -3.11
N LEU A 8 2.55 34.17 -2.86
CA LEU A 8 2.10 33.24 -3.90
C LEU A 8 1.10 33.91 -4.85
N GLU A 9 0.22 34.75 -4.31
CA GLU A 9 -0.77 35.51 -5.06
C GLU A 9 -0.10 36.54 -5.99
N GLU A 10 0.90 37.27 -5.49
CA GLU A 10 1.69 38.23 -6.26
C GLU A 10 2.50 37.56 -7.37
N LEU A 11 3.00 36.35 -7.11
CA LEU A 11 3.68 35.51 -8.11
C LEU A 11 2.71 34.83 -9.08
N GLY A 12 1.39 34.89 -8.87
CA GLY A 12 0.42 34.20 -9.71
C GLY A 12 0.53 32.67 -9.66
N ILE A 13 0.93 32.11 -8.51
CA ILE A 13 0.98 30.66 -8.29
C ILE A 13 -0.44 30.11 -8.24
N GLN A 14 -0.72 29.12 -9.09
CA GLN A 14 -2.05 28.55 -9.19
C GLN A 14 -2.36 27.63 -8.00
N LEU A 15 -3.57 27.75 -7.47
CA LEU A 15 -4.10 26.87 -6.43
C LEU A 15 -5.12 25.89 -7.02
N THR A 16 -5.23 24.71 -6.42
CA THR A 16 -6.30 23.75 -6.70
C THR A 16 -7.64 24.25 -6.12
N PRO A 17 -8.79 23.73 -6.58
CA PRO A 17 -10.09 24.02 -5.97
C PRO A 17 -10.16 23.67 -4.47
N GLN A 18 -9.30 22.77 -4.00
CA GLN A 18 -9.19 22.34 -2.60
C GLN A 18 -8.28 23.26 -1.75
N GLY A 19 -7.71 24.32 -2.34
CA GLY A 19 -6.87 25.28 -1.64
C GLY A 19 -5.46 24.76 -1.30
N THR A 20 -4.95 23.81 -2.09
CA THR A 20 -3.52 23.43 -2.13
C THR A 20 -2.85 24.09 -3.34
N ILE A 21 -1.52 24.13 -3.39
CA ILE A 21 -0.80 24.62 -4.57
C ILE A 21 -0.94 23.60 -5.69
N GLN A 22 -1.32 24.05 -6.87
CA GLN A 22 -1.44 23.20 -8.04
C GLN A 22 -0.05 22.75 -8.50
N THR A 23 0.15 21.44 -8.58
CA THR A 23 1.39 20.84 -9.09
C THR A 23 1.14 19.84 -10.19
N ASP A 24 2.13 19.68 -11.07
CA ASP A 24 2.17 18.55 -12.01
C ASP A 24 2.65 17.24 -11.34
N ALA A 25 2.77 16.16 -12.13
CA ALA A 25 3.23 14.85 -11.64
C ALA A 25 4.69 14.82 -11.13
N PHE A 26 5.43 15.91 -11.29
CA PHE A 26 6.82 16.08 -10.87
C PHE A 26 6.95 17.09 -9.72
N LEU A 27 5.83 17.50 -9.13
CA LEU A 27 5.72 18.46 -8.03
C LEU A 27 6.10 19.91 -8.40
N ARG A 28 5.99 20.27 -9.69
CA ARG A 28 6.24 21.65 -10.16
C ARG A 28 4.95 22.46 -10.19
N THR A 29 5.05 23.73 -9.84
CA THR A 29 3.97 24.71 -10.04
C THR A 29 3.82 25.09 -11.52
N ASN A 30 3.02 26.12 -11.81
CA ASN A 30 3.02 26.79 -13.12
C ASN A 30 4.40 27.39 -13.51
N TYR A 31 5.32 27.52 -12.56
CA TYR A 31 6.73 27.84 -12.83
C TYR A 31 7.61 26.58 -12.74
N PRO A 32 8.43 26.28 -13.76
CA PRO A 32 9.16 25.02 -13.85
C PRO A 32 10.30 24.86 -12.83
N HIS A 33 10.67 25.94 -12.13
CA HIS A 33 11.74 25.99 -11.14
C HIS A 33 11.22 26.12 -9.69
N ILE A 34 9.90 26.21 -9.50
CA ILE A 34 9.27 26.26 -8.17
C ILE A 34 8.58 24.92 -7.92
N PHE A 35 8.98 24.26 -6.85
CA PHE A 35 8.50 22.94 -6.45
C PHE A 35 7.77 23.00 -5.12
N VAL A 36 6.82 22.10 -4.92
CA VAL A 36 6.01 22.02 -3.69
C VAL A 36 5.89 20.58 -3.24
N CYS A 37 6.00 20.35 -1.93
CA CYS A 37 5.77 19.03 -1.31
C CYS A 37 4.96 19.18 -0.03
N GLY A 38 4.55 18.05 0.53
CA GLY A 38 3.73 17.95 1.73
C GLY A 38 2.30 18.42 1.53
N ASP A 39 1.66 18.77 2.64
CA ASP A 39 0.25 19.18 2.70
C ASP A 39 -0.06 20.40 1.81
N ALA A 40 0.97 21.19 1.46
CA ALA A 40 0.86 22.29 0.51
C ALA A 40 0.62 21.84 -0.93
N ALA A 41 1.13 20.67 -1.33
CA ALA A 41 0.83 20.06 -2.63
C ALA A 41 -0.48 19.26 -2.58
N GLY A 42 -0.73 18.56 -1.47
CA GLY A 42 -1.84 17.63 -1.33
C GLY A 42 -1.75 16.44 -2.31
N PRO A 43 -2.85 15.68 -2.50
CA PRO A 43 -4.07 15.70 -1.70
C PRO A 43 -3.90 15.03 -0.32
N TYR A 44 -2.80 14.30 -0.12
CA TYR A 44 -2.54 13.53 1.10
C TYR A 44 -1.90 14.42 2.17
N GLN A 45 -2.38 14.28 3.41
CA GLN A 45 -1.88 14.98 4.58
C GLN A 45 -1.24 13.99 5.54
N PHE A 46 -0.19 13.32 5.05
CA PHE A 46 0.55 12.33 5.81
C PHE A 46 2.04 12.64 5.75
N THR A 47 2.71 12.53 6.89
CA THR A 47 4.15 12.81 7.01
C THR A 47 5.00 11.94 6.09
N HIS A 48 4.68 10.64 5.96
CA HIS A 48 5.40 9.75 5.03
C HIS A 48 5.18 10.14 3.56
N THR A 49 3.98 10.62 3.20
CA THR A 49 3.72 11.13 1.85
C THR A 49 4.46 12.44 1.61
N ALA A 50 4.50 13.35 2.59
CA ALA A 50 5.25 14.59 2.52
C ALA A 50 6.76 14.35 2.35
N ALA A 51 7.33 13.42 3.13
CA ALA A 51 8.74 13.05 3.03
C ALA A 51 9.06 12.43 1.65
N HIS A 52 8.20 11.54 1.16
CA HIS A 52 8.33 10.97 -0.18
C HIS A 52 8.28 12.06 -1.26
N GLN A 53 7.31 12.98 -1.18
CA GLN A 53 7.24 14.13 -2.08
C GLN A 53 8.49 15.01 -2.01
N ALA A 54 9.00 15.30 -0.81
CA ALA A 54 10.20 16.11 -0.62
C ALA A 54 11.43 15.50 -1.32
N TYR A 55 11.60 14.18 -1.24
CA TYR A 55 12.66 13.47 -1.97
C TYR A 55 12.54 13.72 -3.49
N TYR A 56 11.37 13.48 -4.08
CA TYR A 56 11.16 13.67 -5.52
C TYR A 56 11.27 15.13 -5.96
N ALA A 57 10.72 16.06 -5.17
CA ALA A 57 10.84 17.50 -5.43
C ALA A 57 12.32 17.92 -5.43
N THR A 58 13.10 17.47 -4.45
CA THR A 58 14.54 17.77 -4.35
C THR A 58 15.32 17.22 -5.54
N VAL A 59 15.11 15.93 -5.87
CA VAL A 59 15.79 15.29 -7.00
C VAL A 59 15.41 15.99 -8.32
N ASN A 60 14.14 16.30 -8.53
CA ASN A 60 13.72 17.02 -9.72
C ASN A 60 14.27 18.47 -9.74
N ALA A 61 14.32 19.18 -8.61
CA ALA A 61 14.87 20.53 -8.56
C ALA A 61 16.36 20.58 -8.90
N LEU A 62 17.15 19.64 -8.35
CA LEU A 62 18.61 19.63 -8.53
C LEU A 62 19.03 19.08 -9.89
N PHE A 63 18.42 17.99 -10.35
CA PHE A 63 18.92 17.27 -11.52
C PHE A 63 18.22 17.63 -12.83
N ARG A 64 17.02 18.23 -12.81
CA ARG A 64 16.29 18.59 -14.04
C ARG A 64 17.07 19.49 -15.00
N PRO A 65 17.76 20.57 -14.55
CA PRO A 65 18.52 21.43 -15.46
C PRO A 65 19.62 20.67 -16.20
N PHE A 66 20.24 19.68 -15.55
CA PHE A 66 21.23 18.82 -16.15
C PHE A 66 20.61 17.75 -17.07
N LEU A 67 19.53 17.10 -16.61
CA LEU A 67 18.81 16.09 -17.38
C LEU A 67 18.25 16.64 -18.70
N SER A 68 17.89 17.93 -18.77
CA SER A 68 17.45 18.55 -20.03
C SER A 68 18.54 18.67 -21.09
N LEU A 69 19.82 18.57 -20.72
CA LEU A 69 20.95 18.56 -21.65
C LEU A 69 21.21 17.16 -22.24
N ILE A 70 20.60 16.12 -21.66
CA ILE A 70 20.78 14.73 -22.09
C ILE A 70 19.71 14.40 -23.16
N PRO A 71 20.04 13.67 -24.24
CA PRO A 71 19.05 13.23 -25.20
C PRO A 71 18.10 12.16 -24.62
N PRO A 72 16.86 12.06 -25.14
CA PRO A 72 15.98 10.93 -24.85
C PRO A 72 16.67 9.58 -25.18
N PRO A 73 16.44 8.51 -24.40
CA PRO A 73 15.44 8.36 -23.35
C PRO A 73 15.93 8.67 -21.93
N TRP A 74 17.16 9.18 -21.76
CA TRP A 74 17.82 9.34 -20.45
C TRP A 74 17.46 10.64 -19.74
N ASN A 75 16.68 11.53 -20.37
CA ASN A 75 16.24 12.82 -19.82
C ASN A 75 14.96 12.76 -18.98
N LYS A 76 14.68 11.61 -18.34
CA LYS A 76 13.42 11.40 -17.62
C LYS A 76 13.45 12.06 -16.25
N SER A 77 12.45 12.90 -15.99
CA SER A 77 12.16 13.39 -14.64
C SER A 77 11.44 12.32 -13.83
N PHE A 78 11.56 12.42 -12.51
CA PHE A 78 11.04 11.42 -11.59
C PHE A 78 9.61 11.79 -11.21
N LYS A 79 8.63 11.06 -11.78
CA LYS A 79 7.23 11.21 -11.39
C LYS A 79 7.03 10.64 -9.99
N VAL A 80 6.23 11.33 -9.19
CA VAL A 80 5.81 10.78 -7.89
C VAL A 80 4.77 9.70 -8.14
N ASP A 81 4.99 8.51 -7.58
CA ASP A 81 4.06 7.40 -7.67
C ASP A 81 3.20 7.31 -6.41
N TYR A 82 1.90 7.54 -6.58
CA TYR A 82 0.88 7.48 -5.53
C TYR A 82 -0.02 6.24 -5.64
N SER A 83 0.37 5.24 -6.44
CA SER A 83 -0.45 4.03 -6.68
C SER A 83 -0.67 3.19 -5.41
N VAL A 84 0.27 3.26 -4.47
CA VAL A 84 0.25 2.50 -3.21
C VAL A 84 0.63 3.45 -2.07
N ILE A 85 -0.38 4.01 -1.40
CA ILE A 85 -0.20 4.87 -0.22
C ILE A 85 -0.81 4.15 0.97
N PRO A 86 0.00 3.79 1.98
CA PRO A 86 -0.52 3.30 3.25
C PRO A 86 -1.03 4.43 4.13
N TRP A 87 -1.94 4.08 5.03
CA TRP A 87 -2.44 4.95 6.09
C TRP A 87 -2.68 4.13 7.36
N ALA A 88 -2.15 4.59 8.49
CA ALA A 88 -2.48 4.10 9.82
C ALA A 88 -3.23 5.14 10.68
N THR A 89 -4.20 4.67 11.45
CA THR A 89 -4.84 5.40 12.56
C THR A 89 -4.35 4.77 13.86
N TYR A 90 -3.61 5.55 14.66
CA TYR A 90 -2.97 5.10 15.90
C TYR A 90 -3.94 5.13 17.10
N THR A 91 -5.06 4.44 16.95
CA THR A 91 -5.96 4.08 18.06
C THR A 91 -5.43 2.84 18.78
N ASP A 92 -6.15 2.38 19.80
CA ASP A 92 -5.87 1.12 20.48
C ASP A 92 -7.08 0.17 20.32
N PRO A 93 -6.98 -0.91 19.50
CA PRO A 93 -5.85 -1.25 18.62
C PRO A 93 -5.70 -0.30 17.42
N GLU A 94 -4.54 -0.32 16.77
CA GLU A 94 -4.29 0.48 15.56
C GLU A 94 -5.08 -0.06 14.37
N VAL A 95 -5.37 0.80 13.39
CA VAL A 95 -5.95 0.42 12.10
C VAL A 95 -5.04 0.87 10.97
N ALA A 96 -4.43 -0.08 10.26
CA ALA A 96 -3.58 0.19 9.10
C ALA A 96 -4.24 -0.30 7.81
N THR A 97 -4.17 0.51 6.75
CA THR A 97 -4.82 0.26 5.46
C THR A 97 -3.93 0.63 4.29
N VAL A 98 -4.12 -0.07 3.16
CA VAL A 98 -3.53 0.29 1.87
C VAL A 98 -4.45 -0.16 0.74
N GLY A 99 -4.56 0.62 -0.32
CA GLY A 99 -5.34 0.25 -1.51
C GLY A 99 -6.85 0.39 -1.33
N LEU A 100 -7.61 -0.53 -1.93
CA LEU A 100 -9.07 -0.51 -1.89
C LEU A 100 -9.63 -1.08 -0.59
N THR A 101 -10.59 -0.38 0.00
CA THR A 101 -11.53 -0.95 0.95
C THR A 101 -12.71 -1.61 0.23
N GLU A 102 -13.48 -2.44 0.91
CA GLU A 102 -14.72 -3.03 0.36
C GLU A 102 -15.70 -1.96 -0.12
N THR A 103 -15.87 -0.88 0.66
CA THR A 103 -16.72 0.26 0.31
C THR A 103 -16.23 0.94 -0.97
N LEU A 104 -14.92 1.21 -1.09
CA LEU A 104 -14.36 1.82 -2.29
C LEU A 104 -14.44 0.88 -3.50
N ALA A 105 -14.26 -0.42 -3.30
CA ALA A 105 -14.38 -1.41 -4.37
C ALA A 105 -15.83 -1.51 -4.87
N GLN A 106 -16.82 -1.51 -3.97
CA GLN A 106 -18.24 -1.46 -4.30
C GLN A 106 -18.60 -0.17 -5.05
N GLN A 107 -18.19 1.00 -4.53
CA GLN A 107 -18.44 2.30 -5.17
C GLN A 107 -17.86 2.37 -6.59
N LYS A 108 -16.71 1.72 -6.82
CA LYS A 108 -16.04 1.66 -8.13
C LYS A 108 -16.49 0.49 -9.00
N ASN A 109 -17.43 -0.33 -8.56
CA ASN A 109 -17.87 -1.56 -9.24
C ASN A 109 -16.70 -2.51 -9.59
N ILE A 110 -15.71 -2.61 -8.71
CA ILE A 110 -14.55 -3.50 -8.89
C ILE A 110 -14.88 -4.84 -8.22
N PRO A 111 -14.91 -5.97 -8.95
CA PRO A 111 -15.11 -7.28 -8.35
C PRO A 111 -13.97 -7.67 -7.40
N TYR A 112 -14.31 -8.16 -6.22
CA TYR A 112 -13.35 -8.63 -5.23
C TYR A 112 -13.86 -9.85 -4.45
N GLU A 113 -12.92 -10.56 -3.86
CA GLU A 113 -13.12 -11.60 -2.84
C GLU A 113 -12.37 -11.14 -1.58
N VAL A 114 -12.93 -11.45 -0.41
CA VAL A 114 -12.34 -11.10 0.88
C VAL A 114 -11.68 -12.34 1.48
N THR A 115 -10.50 -12.18 2.04
CA THR A 115 -9.90 -13.17 2.94
C THR A 115 -9.55 -12.50 4.25
N THR A 116 -9.87 -13.17 5.36
CA THR A 116 -9.56 -12.72 6.72
C THR A 116 -8.74 -13.76 7.47
N TYR A 117 -7.97 -13.29 8.43
CA TYR A 117 -7.27 -14.09 9.43
C TYR A 117 -7.43 -13.38 10.77
N ASP A 118 -7.91 -14.12 11.77
CA ASP A 118 -8.10 -13.63 13.12
C ASP A 118 -6.76 -13.74 13.87
N LEU A 119 -6.37 -12.68 14.58
CA LEU A 119 -5.11 -12.68 15.34
C LEU A 119 -5.22 -13.49 16.64
N SER A 120 -6.44 -13.86 17.05
CA SER A 120 -6.66 -14.83 18.14
C SER A 120 -6.11 -16.22 17.83
N ASP A 121 -5.82 -16.51 16.56
CA ASP A 121 -5.22 -17.77 16.11
C ASP A 121 -3.69 -17.67 15.93
N LEU A 122 -3.07 -16.53 16.28
CA LEU A 122 -1.65 -16.28 16.06
C LEU A 122 -0.84 -16.42 17.35
N ASP A 123 -0.02 -17.48 17.45
CA ASP A 123 0.83 -17.78 18.62
C ASP A 123 1.57 -16.56 19.18
N ARG A 124 2.14 -15.72 18.30
CA ARG A 124 2.88 -14.53 18.76
C ARG A 124 1.96 -13.50 19.43
N ALA A 125 0.79 -13.24 18.85
CA ALA A 125 -0.17 -12.28 19.39
C ALA A 125 -0.73 -12.77 20.74
N ILE A 126 -1.05 -14.07 20.83
CA ILE A 126 -1.47 -14.73 22.08
C ILE A 126 -0.38 -14.63 23.16
N THR A 127 0.87 -14.89 22.79
CA THR A 127 2.01 -14.83 23.73
C THR A 127 2.24 -13.42 24.25
N ASP A 128 1.99 -12.40 23.43
CA ASP A 128 2.12 -10.99 23.81
C ASP A 128 0.88 -10.45 24.55
N GLY A 129 -0.22 -11.21 24.58
CA GLY A 129 -1.50 -10.76 25.15
C GLY A 129 -2.20 -9.68 24.30
N GLU A 130 -1.85 -9.59 23.02
CA GLU A 130 -2.35 -8.63 22.03
C GLU A 130 -3.07 -9.35 20.88
N ASP A 131 -3.85 -10.39 21.19
CA ASP A 131 -4.49 -11.27 20.20
C ASP A 131 -5.83 -10.74 19.65
N GLU A 132 -6.22 -9.53 20.07
CA GLU A 132 -7.37 -8.83 19.54
C GLU A 132 -7.09 -8.22 18.15
N GLY A 133 -7.87 -8.61 17.15
CA GLY A 133 -7.89 -7.97 15.85
C GLY A 133 -7.82 -8.95 14.68
N PHE A 134 -7.58 -8.42 13.49
CA PHE A 134 -7.60 -9.22 12.27
C PHE A 134 -6.77 -8.62 11.16
N ILE A 135 -6.41 -9.47 10.20
CA ILE A 135 -5.87 -9.08 8.90
C ILE A 135 -6.94 -9.39 7.85
N LYS A 136 -7.19 -8.44 6.94
CA LYS A 136 -8.13 -8.56 5.84
C LYS A 136 -7.50 -8.12 4.53
N VAL A 137 -7.62 -8.95 3.49
CA VAL A 137 -7.14 -8.63 2.13
C VAL A 137 -8.23 -8.86 1.10
N LEU A 138 -8.31 -7.92 0.14
CA LEU A 138 -9.16 -8.02 -1.04
C LEU A 138 -8.31 -8.50 -2.23
N THR A 139 -8.81 -9.50 -2.95
CA THR A 139 -8.23 -9.97 -4.23
C THR A 139 -9.29 -9.98 -5.33
N PRO A 140 -8.94 -9.85 -6.63
CA PRO A 140 -9.90 -10.10 -7.70
C PRO A 140 -10.33 -11.57 -7.67
N PRO A 141 -11.54 -11.89 -8.17
CA PRO A 141 -11.98 -13.27 -8.27
C PRO A 141 -10.96 -14.16 -8.98
N LYS A 142 -10.62 -15.29 -8.34
CA LYS A 142 -9.70 -16.32 -8.87
C LYS A 142 -8.25 -15.86 -9.09
N LYS A 143 -7.86 -14.66 -8.65
CA LYS A 143 -6.49 -14.13 -8.76
C LYS A 143 -5.92 -13.86 -7.38
N ASP A 144 -4.61 -13.83 -7.26
CA ASP A 144 -3.91 -13.61 -5.99
C ASP A 144 -3.37 -12.18 -5.83
N LYS A 145 -3.55 -11.34 -6.85
CA LYS A 145 -3.16 -9.91 -6.80
C LYS A 145 -3.91 -9.22 -5.66
N ILE A 146 -3.19 -8.45 -4.85
CA ILE A 146 -3.77 -7.67 -3.76
C ILE A 146 -4.40 -6.38 -4.34
N LEU A 147 -5.68 -6.16 -4.05
CA LEU A 147 -6.40 -4.91 -4.36
C LEU A 147 -6.34 -3.90 -3.22
N GLY A 148 -6.32 -4.41 -1.99
CA GLY A 148 -6.17 -3.62 -0.79
C GLY A 148 -6.13 -4.51 0.45
N ALA A 149 -5.68 -3.93 1.55
CA ALA A 149 -5.52 -4.60 2.82
C ALA A 149 -5.95 -3.69 3.99
N THR A 150 -6.39 -4.32 5.06
CA THR A 150 -6.70 -3.69 6.35
C THR A 150 -6.20 -4.59 7.46
N ILE A 151 -5.45 -4.04 8.40
CA ILE A 151 -4.99 -4.72 9.61
C ILE A 151 -5.51 -3.94 10.81
N VAL A 152 -6.08 -4.66 11.77
CA VAL A 152 -6.43 -4.15 13.09
C VAL A 152 -5.62 -4.94 14.11
N HIS A 153 -4.72 -4.27 14.84
CA HIS A 153 -3.82 -4.87 15.83
C HIS A 153 -3.04 -3.75 16.56
N ALA A 154 -2.48 -4.00 17.74
CA ALA A 154 -1.61 -3.06 18.46
C ALA A 154 -0.36 -2.61 17.66
N ARG A 155 0.00 -3.34 16.61
CA ARG A 155 1.17 -3.10 15.72
C ARG A 155 0.81 -3.06 14.23
N ALA A 156 -0.43 -2.66 13.92
CA ALA A 156 -0.93 -2.72 12.54
C ALA A 156 -0.09 -1.86 11.57
N SER A 157 0.41 -0.70 12.01
CA SER A 157 1.21 0.21 11.19
C SER A 157 2.52 -0.41 10.70
N ASP A 158 3.12 -1.29 11.51
CA ASP A 158 4.34 -2.00 11.15
C ASP A 158 4.02 -3.17 10.21
N LEU A 159 3.00 -3.97 10.54
CA LEU A 159 2.63 -5.20 9.83
C LEU A 159 2.16 -4.95 8.39
N ILE A 160 1.52 -3.81 8.12
CA ILE A 160 1.01 -3.48 6.79
C ILE A 160 2.13 -3.34 5.75
N SER A 161 3.37 -3.08 6.19
CA SER A 161 4.52 -2.77 5.32
C SER A 161 4.81 -3.86 4.29
N GLU A 162 4.66 -5.13 4.66
CA GLU A 162 4.84 -6.25 3.72
C GLU A 162 3.78 -6.22 2.61
N LEU A 163 2.51 -5.96 2.96
CA LEU A 163 1.42 -5.88 1.99
C LEU A 163 1.56 -4.64 1.09
N VAL A 164 2.05 -3.53 1.62
CA VAL A 164 2.42 -2.33 0.85
C VAL A 164 3.50 -2.67 -0.18
N LEU A 165 4.57 -3.36 0.25
CA LEU A 165 5.65 -3.79 -0.64
C LEU A 165 5.14 -4.74 -1.72
N ALA A 166 4.32 -5.73 -1.33
CA ALA A 166 3.73 -6.68 -2.25
C ALA A 166 2.87 -5.97 -3.31
N MET A 167 2.01 -5.03 -2.91
CA MET A 167 1.22 -4.22 -3.83
C MET A 167 2.10 -3.37 -4.76
N LYS A 168 3.14 -2.73 -4.23
CA LYS A 168 4.06 -1.88 -4.99
C LYS A 168 4.76 -2.64 -6.12
N TYR A 169 5.15 -3.88 -5.88
CA TYR A 169 5.86 -4.73 -6.83
C TYR A 169 4.96 -5.74 -7.55
N GLY A 170 3.64 -5.70 -7.32
CA GLY A 170 2.69 -6.60 -7.96
C GLY A 170 2.81 -8.06 -7.52
N LEU A 171 3.36 -8.31 -6.33
CA LEU A 171 3.43 -9.64 -5.73
C LEU A 171 2.04 -10.03 -5.20
N GLY A 172 1.59 -11.23 -5.54
CA GLY A 172 0.33 -11.79 -5.06
C GLY A 172 0.46 -12.55 -3.75
N LEU A 173 -0.68 -12.98 -3.19
CA LEU A 173 -0.72 -13.76 -1.94
C LEU A 173 0.08 -15.06 -2.00
N ASN A 174 0.27 -15.69 -3.17
CA ASN A 174 1.15 -16.87 -3.25
C ASN A 174 2.61 -16.54 -2.90
N ALA A 175 3.10 -15.35 -3.26
CA ALA A 175 4.47 -14.93 -2.96
C ALA A 175 4.67 -14.78 -1.44
N ILE A 176 3.71 -14.15 -0.76
CA ILE A 176 3.67 -14.04 0.71
C ILE A 176 3.65 -15.44 1.34
N LEU A 177 2.75 -16.32 0.88
CA LEU A 177 2.63 -17.68 1.39
C LEU A 177 3.92 -18.50 1.23
N SER A 178 4.62 -18.35 0.10
CA SER A 178 5.88 -19.04 -0.18
C SER A 178 7.09 -18.48 0.58
N THR A 179 6.94 -17.31 1.21
CA THR A 179 8.02 -16.66 1.95
C THR A 179 8.15 -17.26 3.34
N ILE A 180 9.38 -17.58 3.75
CA ILE A 180 9.69 -18.03 5.11
C ILE A 180 9.60 -16.83 6.04
N HIS A 181 8.61 -16.86 6.92
CA HIS A 181 8.44 -15.92 8.03
C HIS A 181 9.08 -16.53 9.27
N ILE A 182 9.72 -15.70 10.10
CA ILE A 182 10.34 -16.14 11.34
C ILE A 182 9.24 -16.53 12.34
N TYR A 183 9.44 -17.62 13.06
CA TYR A 183 8.54 -18.07 14.12
C TYR A 183 9.16 -17.85 15.51
N PRO A 184 8.38 -17.40 16.52
CA PRO A 184 7.05 -16.81 16.41
C PRO A 184 7.15 -15.30 16.12
N THR A 185 6.47 -14.79 15.08
CA THR A 185 6.37 -13.34 14.83
C THR A 185 4.99 -12.91 14.34
N LEU A 186 4.64 -11.63 14.56
CA LEU A 186 3.37 -11.07 14.11
C LEU A 186 3.23 -11.08 12.57
N SER A 187 4.34 -11.02 11.83
CA SER A 187 4.31 -11.06 10.36
C SER A 187 3.80 -12.40 9.81
N GLU A 188 3.88 -13.49 10.59
CA GLU A 188 3.26 -14.76 10.21
C GLU A 188 1.76 -14.63 9.99
N GLY A 189 1.09 -13.63 10.57
CA GLY A 189 -0.31 -13.33 10.28
C GLY A 189 -0.58 -13.08 8.79
N ASN A 190 0.30 -12.38 8.08
CA ASN A 190 0.18 -12.17 6.63
C ASN A 190 0.33 -13.50 5.86
N LYS A 191 1.24 -14.37 6.30
CA LYS A 191 1.42 -15.72 5.75
C LYS A 191 0.20 -16.61 6.00
N PHE A 192 -0.36 -16.62 7.21
CA PHE A 192 -1.53 -17.43 7.53
C PHE A 192 -2.79 -16.94 6.83
N LEU A 193 -2.96 -15.62 6.69
CA LEU A 193 -3.96 -15.02 5.81
C LEU A 193 -3.82 -15.53 4.36
N ALA A 194 -2.63 -15.48 3.78
CA ALA A 194 -2.38 -16.02 2.45
C ALA A 194 -2.67 -17.54 2.40
N GLY A 195 -2.41 -18.25 3.49
CA GLY A 195 -2.79 -19.64 3.71
C GLY A 195 -4.31 -19.85 3.67
N ASN A 196 -5.09 -19.02 4.35
CA ASN A 196 -6.56 -19.03 4.31
C ASN A 196 -7.08 -18.79 2.89
N TRP A 197 -6.50 -17.82 2.19
CA TRP A 197 -6.81 -17.55 0.79
C TRP A 197 -6.53 -18.78 -0.10
N LYS A 198 -5.40 -19.47 0.11
CA LYS A 198 -5.03 -20.66 -0.66
C LYS A 198 -5.92 -21.86 -0.32
N LYS A 199 -6.26 -22.05 0.96
CA LYS A 199 -7.14 -23.11 1.45
C LYS A 199 -8.52 -23.01 0.81
N ALA A 200 -9.09 -21.81 0.71
CA ALA A 200 -10.38 -21.57 0.05
C ALA A 200 -10.37 -21.87 -1.46
N ARG A 201 -9.19 -22.06 -2.08
CA ARG A 201 -8.99 -22.29 -3.52
C ARG A 201 -8.29 -23.62 -3.81
N LYS A 202 -8.33 -24.56 -2.87
CA LYS A 202 -7.76 -25.90 -3.06
C LYS A 202 -8.45 -26.63 -4.22
N PRO A 203 -7.69 -27.36 -5.06
CA PRO A 203 -8.27 -28.16 -6.13
C PRO A 203 -8.90 -29.44 -5.56
N GLU A 204 -10.16 -29.35 -5.09
CA GLU A 204 -10.90 -30.45 -4.45
C GLU A 204 -10.86 -31.77 -5.23
N ARG A 205 -11.01 -31.72 -6.56
CA ARG A 205 -10.97 -32.92 -7.41
C ARG A 205 -9.60 -33.61 -7.37
N LEU A 206 -8.53 -32.84 -7.38
CA LEU A 206 -7.17 -33.36 -7.29
C LEU A 206 -6.90 -33.94 -5.90
N LEU A 207 -7.36 -33.26 -4.85
CA LEU A 207 -7.22 -33.77 -3.48
C LEU A 207 -7.91 -35.12 -3.29
N LYS A 208 -9.15 -35.28 -3.80
CA LYS A 208 -9.85 -36.58 -3.77
C LYS A 208 -9.13 -37.67 -4.56
N PHE A 209 -8.48 -37.32 -5.67
CA PHE A 209 -7.67 -38.29 -6.42
C PHE A 209 -6.42 -38.70 -5.65
N LEU A 210 -5.71 -37.73 -5.07
CA LEU A 210 -4.53 -37.96 -4.25
C LEU A 210 -4.85 -38.80 -3.01
N GLU A 211 -5.98 -38.54 -2.34
CA GLU A 211 -6.48 -39.33 -1.23
C GLU A 211 -6.66 -40.80 -1.62
N LYS A 212 -7.32 -41.08 -2.75
CA LYS A 212 -7.45 -42.44 -3.29
C LYS A 212 -6.10 -43.09 -3.61
N PHE A 213 -5.18 -42.33 -4.21
CA PHE A 213 -3.83 -42.81 -4.54
C PHE A 213 -3.04 -43.19 -3.29
N HIS A 214 -3.09 -42.36 -2.25
CA HIS A 214 -2.42 -42.64 -0.97
C HIS A 214 -3.06 -43.80 -0.22
N HIS A 215 -4.40 -43.95 -0.27
CA HIS A 215 -5.09 -45.12 0.28
C HIS A 215 -4.73 -46.43 -0.44
N TRP A 216 -4.55 -46.42 -1.76
CA TRP A 216 -4.12 -47.61 -2.51
C TRP A 216 -2.68 -48.04 -2.21
N LYS A 217 -1.82 -47.08 -1.85
CA LYS A 217 -0.40 -47.31 -1.58
C LYS A 217 -0.13 -47.90 -0.18
N LEU A 218 -1.07 -47.73 0.75
CA LEU A 218 -1.05 -48.32 2.10
C LEU A 218 -1.54 -49.76 2.05
#